data_AF-A0AAD8MTC1-F1
#
_entry.id   AF-A0AAD8MTC1-F1
#
_cell.length_a   1.000
_cell.length_b   1.000
_cell.length_c   1.000
_cell.angle_alpha   90.00
_cell.angle_beta   90.00
_cell.angle_gamma   90.00
#
_symmetry.space_group_name_H-M   'P 1'
#
loop_
_entity.id
_entity.type
_entity.pdbx_description
1 polymer ?
#
loop_
_entity_poly.entity_id
_entity_poly.type
_entity_poly.pdbx_seq_one_letter_code
_entity_poly.pdbx_strand_id
1 'polypeptide(L)'
;MIVAANANIMTMGRILEVLKKWPVKAIQVIVVTDGERILGLGDIGCQGMGIPVGKLSLYTALGGCLPITIDVGTNNQKLLDDEFYIGLRQKRATGEEYAEMLEEFMSAVKQNYREKILVQFEDFANHNAFELLARYRTTHLVFNDDIQGTTYVVLAGLIASLKVHGCTLADHTFLFLGAGEAGTGIAELIS
;
A
#
# COMPACT_ATOMS: atom_id res chain seq x y z
N MET A 1 13.85 16.85 3.09
CA MET A 1 14.55 15.58 3.40
C MET A 1 13.50 14.60 3.86
N ILE A 2 13.12 13.66 2.99
CA ILE A 2 12.17 12.61 3.35
C ILE A 2 12.98 11.55 4.10
N VAL A 3 12.91 11.58 5.42
CA VAL A 3 13.34 10.44 6.25
C VAL A 3 12.30 9.33 6.02
N ALA A 4 12.67 8.07 6.15
CA ALA A 4 11.74 6.98 5.92
C ALA A 4 11.61 6.18 7.21
N ALA A 5 10.39 5.87 7.65
CA ALA A 5 10.19 5.04 8.82
C ALA A 5 10.15 3.58 8.38
N ASN A 6 11.15 2.80 8.80
CA ASN A 6 11.11 1.34 8.67
C ASN A 6 10.54 0.78 9.99
N ALA A 7 9.37 0.15 9.90
CA ALA A 7 8.84 -0.72 10.95
C ALA A 7 9.12 -2.15 10.52
N ASN A 8 9.81 -2.92 11.36
CA ASN A 8 10.17 -4.29 11.04
C ASN A 8 9.69 -5.27 12.12
N ILE A 9 9.72 -6.55 11.83
CA ILE A 9 9.21 -7.57 12.77
C ILE A 9 9.93 -7.56 14.13
N MET A 10 11.20 -7.17 14.15
CA MET A 10 11.99 -7.02 15.39
C MET A 10 11.56 -5.81 16.22
N THR A 11 10.73 -4.92 15.67
CA THR A 11 10.11 -3.78 16.37
C THR A 11 8.70 -4.06 16.87
N MET A 12 8.20 -5.29 16.76
CA MET A 12 6.95 -5.70 17.39
C MET A 12 6.94 -5.36 18.90
N GLY A 13 5.80 -4.89 19.37
CA GLY A 13 5.58 -4.31 20.70
C GLY A 13 6.07 -2.86 20.86
N ARG A 14 6.70 -2.26 19.83
CA ARG A 14 7.32 -0.93 19.89
C ARG A 14 7.01 -0.06 18.67
N ILE A 15 6.07 -0.43 17.80
CA ILE A 15 5.78 0.33 16.58
C ILE A 15 5.34 1.77 16.92
N LEU A 16 4.54 1.95 17.98
CA LEU A 16 4.15 3.28 18.46
C LEU A 16 5.36 4.16 18.80
N GLU A 17 6.41 3.60 19.41
CA GLU A 17 7.62 4.34 19.76
C GLU A 17 8.39 4.76 18.50
N VAL A 18 8.45 3.89 17.49
CA VAL A 18 9.05 4.20 16.18
C VAL A 18 8.31 5.37 15.53
N LEU A 19 6.98 5.32 15.48
CA LEU A 19 6.15 6.41 14.93
C LEU A 19 6.34 7.72 15.69
N LYS A 20 6.46 7.68 17.03
CA LYS A 20 6.69 8.88 17.86
C LYS A 20 8.04 9.55 17.61
N LYS A 21 9.05 8.83 17.12
CA LYS A 21 10.36 9.41 16.76
C LYS A 21 10.31 10.26 15.49
N TRP A 22 9.26 10.12 14.68
CA TRP A 22 9.09 10.92 13.47
C TRP A 22 8.99 12.42 13.80
N PRO A 23 9.78 13.31 13.18
CA PRO A 23 9.89 14.71 13.60
C PRO A 23 8.64 15.53 13.28
N VAL A 24 7.92 15.18 12.22
CA VAL A 24 6.70 15.89 11.80
C VAL A 24 5.50 15.29 12.54
N LYS A 25 4.80 16.08 13.35
CA LYS A 25 3.67 15.57 14.16
C LYS A 25 2.32 15.67 13.45
N ALA A 26 2.16 16.65 12.56
CA ALA A 26 0.96 16.83 11.76
C ALA A 26 1.06 15.96 10.50
N ILE A 27 0.85 14.65 10.63
CA ILE A 27 0.74 13.73 9.50
C ILE A 27 -0.73 13.60 9.11
N GLN A 28 -0.99 13.67 7.80
CA GLN A 28 -2.31 13.55 7.19
C GLN A 28 -2.38 12.35 6.26
N VAL A 29 -1.28 11.98 5.63
CA VAL A 29 -1.19 10.85 4.70
C VAL A 29 0.01 9.98 5.03
N ILE A 30 -0.25 8.68 5.19
CA ILE A 30 0.73 7.60 5.19
C ILE A 30 0.58 6.84 3.88
N VAL A 31 1.69 6.59 3.19
CA VAL A 31 1.74 5.55 2.16
C VAL A 31 2.62 4.44 2.71
N VAL A 32 2.10 3.21 2.70
CA VAL A 32 2.77 2.05 3.29
C VAL A 32 2.83 0.89 2.29
N THR A 33 3.95 0.20 2.28
CA THR A 33 4.18 -1.03 1.49
C THR A 33 4.94 -2.06 2.31
N ASP A 34 4.83 -3.34 1.99
CA ASP A 34 5.71 -4.41 2.48
C ASP A 34 6.74 -4.86 1.41
N GLY A 35 6.71 -4.23 0.24
CA GLY A 35 7.59 -4.49 -0.88
C GLY A 35 7.44 -5.87 -1.54
N GLU A 36 6.33 -6.59 -1.31
CA GLU A 36 6.15 -7.94 -1.86
C GLU A 36 5.84 -7.95 -3.36
N ARG A 37 5.16 -6.91 -3.86
CA ARG A 37 4.71 -6.84 -5.26
C ARG A 37 4.97 -5.45 -5.84
N ILE A 38 6.23 -5.01 -5.85
CA ILE A 38 6.57 -3.69 -6.36
C ILE A 38 6.44 -3.68 -7.88
N LEU A 39 5.39 -2.99 -8.39
CA LEU A 39 5.09 -2.87 -9.81
C LEU A 39 5.10 -4.25 -10.52
N GLY A 40 5.90 -4.40 -11.57
CA GLY A 40 6.19 -5.67 -12.25
C GLY A 40 7.52 -6.32 -11.85
N LEU A 41 8.19 -5.79 -10.82
CA LEU A 41 9.52 -6.24 -10.37
C LEU A 41 9.42 -7.38 -9.33
N GLY A 42 8.26 -7.51 -8.69
CA GLY A 42 7.99 -8.53 -7.67
C GLY A 42 8.55 -8.13 -6.30
N ASP A 43 8.99 -9.13 -5.54
CA ASP A 43 9.43 -8.96 -4.17
C ASP A 43 10.81 -8.28 -4.12
N ILE A 44 10.85 -7.07 -3.56
CA ILE A 44 12.11 -6.36 -3.26
C ILE A 44 12.24 -5.97 -1.77
N GLY A 45 11.35 -6.47 -0.92
CA GLY A 45 11.34 -6.27 0.54
C GLY A 45 11.54 -4.80 0.95
N CYS A 46 12.45 -4.54 1.89
CA CYS A 46 12.72 -3.19 2.40
C CYS A 46 13.14 -2.17 1.32
N GLN A 47 13.66 -2.61 0.17
CA GLN A 47 14.02 -1.69 -0.92
C GLN A 47 12.79 -1.11 -1.64
N GLY A 48 11.58 -1.61 -1.35
CA GLY A 48 10.31 -1.07 -1.82
C GLY A 48 9.99 0.35 -1.31
N MET A 49 10.72 0.86 -0.31
CA MET A 49 10.53 2.20 0.26
C MET A 49 10.51 3.33 -0.78
N GLY A 50 11.19 3.16 -1.92
CA GLY A 50 11.17 4.13 -3.01
C GLY A 50 9.77 4.46 -3.52
N ILE A 51 8.83 3.51 -3.45
CA ILE A 51 7.45 3.70 -3.93
C ILE A 51 6.67 4.65 -3.02
N PRO A 52 6.52 4.42 -1.69
CA PRO A 52 5.91 5.39 -0.79
C PRO A 52 6.51 6.79 -0.89
N VAL A 53 7.84 6.90 -0.99
CA VAL A 53 8.54 8.18 -1.14
C VAL A 53 8.14 8.88 -2.44
N GLY A 54 8.13 8.13 -3.55
CA GLY A 54 7.73 8.63 -4.86
C GLY A 54 6.26 9.07 -4.89
N LYS A 55 5.34 8.26 -4.36
CA LYS A 55 3.92 8.63 -4.29
C LYS A 55 3.69 9.88 -3.48
N LEU A 56 4.26 9.97 -2.27
CA LEU A 56 4.09 11.15 -1.42
C LEU A 56 4.70 12.42 -2.03
N SER A 57 5.68 12.30 -2.93
CA SER A 57 6.17 13.46 -3.69
C SER A 57 5.06 14.10 -4.57
N LEU A 58 4.10 13.30 -5.04
CA LEU A 58 2.91 13.76 -5.78
C LEU A 58 1.84 14.33 -4.83
N TYR A 59 1.74 13.81 -3.60
CA TYR A 59 0.86 14.34 -2.55
C TYR A 59 1.39 15.63 -1.91
N THR A 60 2.62 16.06 -2.20
CA THR A 60 3.34 17.11 -1.44
C THR A 60 2.60 18.45 -1.34
N ALA A 61 1.65 18.74 -2.24
CA ALA A 61 0.74 19.89 -2.11
C ALA A 61 -0.14 19.86 -0.85
N LEU A 62 -0.36 18.68 -0.25
CA LEU A 62 -1.30 18.44 0.85
C LEU A 62 -0.69 18.62 2.24
N GLY A 63 0.64 18.70 2.38
CA GLY A 63 1.33 18.76 3.68
C GLY A 63 1.25 17.45 4.48
N GLY A 64 2.17 17.26 5.44
CA GLY A 64 2.07 16.17 6.42
C GLY A 64 2.09 14.74 5.84
N CYS A 65 3.19 14.35 5.19
CA CYS A 65 3.33 13.04 4.54
C CYS A 65 4.33 12.14 5.27
N LEU A 66 4.04 10.84 5.39
CA LEU A 66 4.92 9.85 6.02
C LEU A 66 5.02 8.56 5.17
N PRO A 67 6.17 8.31 4.52
CA PRO A 67 6.43 7.04 3.84
C PRO A 67 6.84 5.96 4.83
N ILE A 68 6.25 4.78 4.70
CA ILE A 68 6.53 3.63 5.57
C ILE A 68 6.79 2.38 4.72
N THR A 69 7.77 1.59 5.14
CA THR A 69 7.90 0.20 4.71
C THR A 69 7.79 -0.69 5.94
N ILE A 70 6.97 -1.72 5.80
CA ILE A 70 6.82 -2.81 6.75
C ILE A 70 7.77 -3.92 6.31
N ASP A 71 8.93 -4.01 6.97
CA ASP A 71 9.94 -5.02 6.65
C ASP A 71 9.71 -6.29 7.47
N VAL A 72 9.08 -7.27 6.83
CA VAL A 72 8.83 -8.61 7.39
C VAL A 72 9.77 -9.66 6.78
N GLY A 73 10.84 -9.23 6.11
CA GLY A 73 11.74 -10.08 5.31
C GLY A 73 11.42 -10.05 3.81
N THR A 74 12.13 -10.87 3.05
CA THR A 74 11.93 -11.01 1.59
C THR A 74 12.15 -12.44 1.14
N ASN A 75 11.35 -12.90 0.18
CA ASN A 75 11.53 -14.20 -0.46
C ASN A 75 12.56 -14.14 -1.61
N ASN A 76 12.99 -12.95 -2.01
CA ASN A 76 13.96 -12.73 -3.08
C ASN A 76 15.37 -13.16 -2.66
N GLN A 77 15.81 -14.31 -3.14
CA GLN A 77 17.11 -14.88 -2.79
C GLN A 77 18.30 -13.98 -3.19
N LYS A 78 18.18 -13.27 -4.31
CA LYS A 78 19.25 -12.36 -4.77
C LYS A 78 19.49 -11.25 -3.75
N LEU A 79 18.44 -10.73 -3.12
CA LEU A 79 18.54 -9.71 -2.09
C LEU A 79 19.06 -10.28 -0.77
N LEU A 80 18.67 -11.49 -0.40
CA LEU A 80 19.20 -12.15 0.80
C LEU A 80 20.72 -12.37 0.70
N ASP A 81 21.21 -12.67 -0.50
CA ASP A 81 22.63 -12.90 -0.80
C ASP A 81 23.42 -11.59 -1.05
N ASP A 82 22.75 -10.46 -1.26
CA ASP A 82 23.38 -9.17 -1.58
C ASP A 82 23.90 -8.47 -0.32
N GLU A 83 25.21 -8.25 -0.21
CA GLU A 83 25.86 -7.56 0.92
C GLU A 83 25.28 -6.16 1.19
N PHE A 84 24.74 -5.49 0.17
CA PHE A 84 24.16 -4.15 0.27
C PHE A 84 22.67 -4.14 0.58
N TYR A 85 22.03 -5.30 0.78
CA TYR A 85 20.64 -5.35 1.18
C TYR A 85 20.42 -4.69 2.53
N ILE A 86 19.49 -3.73 2.56
CA ILE A 86 19.21 -2.85 3.71
C ILE A 86 18.12 -3.38 4.65
N GLY A 87 17.43 -4.45 4.24
CA GLY A 87 16.33 -5.04 5.00
C GLY A 87 16.75 -6.23 5.85
N LEU A 88 15.75 -6.86 6.47
CA LEU A 88 15.95 -8.09 7.24
C LEU A 88 16.37 -9.25 6.33
N ARG A 89 17.53 -9.85 6.63
CA ARG A 89 18.06 -11.03 5.91
C ARG A 89 17.39 -12.32 6.34
N GLN A 90 16.07 -12.39 6.14
CA GLN A 90 15.24 -13.56 6.41
C GLN A 90 14.13 -13.68 5.37
N LYS A 91 13.56 -14.88 5.25
CA LYS A 91 12.33 -15.07 4.46
C LYS A 91 11.16 -14.31 5.09
N ARG A 92 10.16 -13.99 4.27
CA ARG A 92 8.97 -13.26 4.74
C ARG A 92 8.30 -14.01 5.89
N ALA A 93 7.94 -13.28 6.94
CA ALA A 93 6.99 -13.78 7.93
C ALA A 93 5.63 -14.00 7.26
N THR A 94 4.90 -15.01 7.72
CA THR A 94 3.61 -15.42 7.16
C THR A 94 2.61 -15.76 8.27
N GLY A 95 1.33 -15.86 7.91
CA GLY A 95 0.29 -16.26 8.85
C GLY A 95 0.12 -15.27 10.01
N GLU A 96 0.02 -15.81 11.23
CA GLU A 96 -0.28 -15.05 12.44
C GLU A 96 0.75 -13.96 12.74
N GLU A 97 2.04 -14.25 12.57
CA GLU A 97 3.12 -13.30 12.84
C GLU A 97 3.03 -12.04 11.96
N TYR A 98 2.71 -12.23 10.68
CA TYR A 98 2.48 -11.13 9.74
C TYR A 98 1.21 -10.34 10.09
N ALA A 99 0.13 -11.04 10.45
CA ALA A 99 -1.13 -10.42 10.82
C ALA A 99 -1.04 -9.61 12.13
N GLU A 100 -0.32 -10.10 13.13
CA GLU A 100 -0.06 -9.39 14.39
C GLU A 100 0.73 -8.11 14.17
N MET A 101 1.76 -8.16 13.31
CA MET A 101 2.56 -6.99 12.96
C MET A 101 1.70 -5.89 12.32
N LEU A 102 0.85 -6.25 11.35
CA LEU A 102 -0.07 -5.31 10.69
C LEU A 102 -1.10 -4.74 11.65
N GLU A 103 -1.66 -5.56 12.54
CA GLU A 103 -2.62 -5.11 13.55
C GLU A 103 -1.99 -4.12 14.53
N GLU A 104 -0.79 -4.42 15.03
CA GLU A 104 -0.02 -3.49 15.87
C GLU A 104 0.26 -2.19 15.11
N PHE A 105 0.68 -2.27 13.85
CA PHE A 105 0.94 -1.10 13.02
C PHE A 105 -0.29 -0.21 12.88
N MET A 106 -1.43 -0.78 12.47
CA MET A 106 -2.66 -0.02 12.27
C MET A 106 -3.16 0.60 13.59
N SER A 107 -3.11 -0.17 14.68
CA SER A 107 -3.44 0.32 16.03
C SER A 107 -2.52 1.47 16.47
N ALA A 108 -1.21 1.36 16.26
CA ALA A 108 -0.24 2.39 16.60
C ALA A 108 -0.42 3.66 15.76
N VAL A 109 -0.72 3.53 14.46
CA VAL A 109 -1.04 4.65 13.58
C VAL A 109 -2.27 5.40 14.10
N LYS A 110 -3.35 4.66 14.39
CA LYS A 110 -4.60 5.22 14.92
C LYS A 110 -4.39 5.90 16.27
N GLN A 111 -3.60 5.29 17.16
CA GLN A 111 -3.29 5.86 18.47
C GLN A 111 -2.45 7.14 18.37
N ASN A 112 -1.46 7.18 17.48
CA ASN A 112 -0.52 8.30 17.37
C ASN A 112 -1.11 9.50 16.59
N TYR A 113 -1.85 9.23 15.52
CA TYR A 113 -2.30 10.25 14.55
C TYR A 113 -3.82 10.46 14.51
N ARG A 114 -4.59 9.68 15.28
CA ARG A 114 -6.07 9.74 15.41
C ARG A 114 -6.83 9.30 14.15
N GLU A 115 -8.16 9.36 14.22
CA GLU A 115 -9.10 8.81 13.23
C GLU A 115 -9.01 9.37 11.80
N LYS A 116 -8.44 10.57 11.62
CA LYS A 116 -8.50 11.30 10.33
C LYS A 116 -7.27 11.10 9.44
N ILE A 117 -6.29 10.29 9.85
CA ILE A 117 -5.13 10.01 9.02
C ILE A 117 -5.49 9.04 7.90
N LEU A 118 -5.15 9.41 6.66
CA LEU A 118 -5.28 8.51 5.52
C LEU A 118 -4.11 7.52 5.54
N VAL A 119 -4.42 6.23 5.52
CA VAL A 119 -3.44 5.16 5.29
C VAL A 119 -3.67 4.56 3.91
N GLN A 120 -2.75 4.84 2.99
CA GLN A 120 -2.74 4.26 1.66
C GLN A 120 -1.84 3.02 1.64
N PHE A 121 -2.43 1.87 1.35
CA PHE A 121 -1.71 0.64 1.07
C PHE A 121 -1.23 0.63 -0.38
N GLU A 122 -0.03 0.11 -0.58
CA GLU A 122 0.67 0.19 -1.86
C GLU A 122 1.56 -1.04 -2.11
N ASP A 123 1.48 -1.62 -3.31
CA ASP A 123 2.36 -2.68 -3.80
C ASP A 123 2.47 -3.91 -2.86
N PHE A 124 1.38 -4.24 -2.17
CA PHE A 124 1.22 -5.51 -1.44
C PHE A 124 0.91 -6.65 -2.42
N ALA A 125 1.21 -7.90 -2.06
CA ALA A 125 0.72 -9.04 -2.86
C ALA A 125 -0.81 -9.12 -2.85
N ASN A 126 -1.40 -9.55 -3.97
CA ASN A 126 -2.85 -9.55 -4.21
C ASN A 126 -3.68 -10.02 -3.00
N HIS A 127 -3.36 -11.18 -2.41
CA HIS A 127 -4.11 -11.73 -1.27
C HIS A 127 -4.12 -10.78 -0.07
N ASN A 128 -2.93 -10.28 0.29
CA ASN A 128 -2.75 -9.35 1.42
C ASN A 128 -3.45 -8.01 1.13
N ALA A 129 -3.34 -7.49 -0.09
CA ALA A 129 -3.95 -6.23 -0.48
C ALA A 129 -5.48 -6.23 -0.31
N PHE A 130 -6.16 -7.30 -0.76
CA PHE A 130 -7.60 -7.46 -0.58
C PHE A 130 -7.99 -7.67 0.89
N GLU A 131 -7.27 -8.51 1.63
CA GLU A 131 -7.56 -8.80 3.04
C GLU A 131 -7.42 -7.54 3.90
N LEU A 132 -6.31 -6.81 3.75
CA LEU A 132 -6.03 -5.56 4.46
C LEU A 132 -7.13 -4.52 4.22
N LEU A 133 -7.51 -4.33 2.95
CA LEU A 133 -8.56 -3.38 2.59
C LEU A 133 -9.90 -3.79 3.20
N ALA A 134 -10.28 -5.07 3.10
CA ALA A 134 -11.52 -5.58 3.67
C ALA A 134 -11.56 -5.44 5.20
N ARG A 135 -10.45 -5.72 5.87
CA ARG A 135 -10.32 -5.68 7.34
C ARG A 135 -10.36 -4.27 7.90
N TYR A 136 -9.64 -3.32 7.30
CA TYR A 136 -9.44 -1.99 7.88
C TYR A 136 -10.38 -0.90 7.36
N ARG A 137 -11.09 -1.10 6.24
CA ARG A 137 -12.00 -0.09 5.66
C ARG A 137 -13.15 0.37 6.55
N THR A 138 -13.53 -0.41 7.56
CA THR A 138 -14.60 -0.05 8.51
C THR A 138 -14.08 0.61 9.79
N THR A 139 -12.78 0.50 10.05
CA THR A 139 -12.16 0.94 11.32
C THR A 139 -11.16 2.07 11.16
N HIS A 140 -10.66 2.28 9.94
CA HIS A 140 -9.65 3.26 9.57
C HIS A 140 -10.01 3.95 8.24
N LEU A 141 -9.52 5.17 8.05
CA LEU A 141 -9.53 5.82 6.74
C LEU A 141 -8.42 5.22 5.88
N VAL A 142 -8.74 4.12 5.19
CA VAL A 142 -7.80 3.41 4.31
C VAL A 142 -8.19 3.51 2.85
N PHE A 143 -7.17 3.41 2.01
CA PHE A 143 -7.26 3.37 0.56
C PHE A 143 -6.20 2.42 0.03
N ASN A 144 -6.49 1.67 -1.04
CA ASN A 144 -5.46 0.93 -1.76
C ASN A 144 -5.45 1.43 -3.21
N ASP A 145 -4.32 1.98 -3.67
CA ASP A 145 -4.25 2.61 -4.99
C ASP A 145 -4.26 1.58 -6.13
N ASP A 146 -3.61 0.44 -5.93
CA ASP A 146 -3.54 -0.64 -6.91
C ASP A 146 -4.93 -1.23 -7.23
N ILE A 147 -5.78 -1.38 -6.20
CA ILE A 147 -7.17 -1.82 -6.34
C ILE A 147 -8.07 -0.65 -6.75
N GLN A 148 -8.21 0.35 -5.87
CA GLN A 148 -9.24 1.39 -5.99
C GLN A 148 -8.82 2.50 -6.94
N GLY A 149 -7.57 2.99 -6.83
CA GLY A 149 -7.04 4.05 -7.68
C GLY A 149 -7.05 3.69 -9.16
N THR A 150 -6.50 2.51 -9.49
CA THR A 150 -6.52 1.96 -10.85
C THR A 150 -7.95 1.82 -11.39
N THR A 151 -8.86 1.34 -10.54
CA THR A 151 -10.28 1.20 -10.89
C THR A 151 -10.90 2.55 -11.25
N TYR A 152 -10.67 3.59 -10.45
CA TYR A 152 -11.26 4.91 -10.68
C TYR A 152 -10.72 5.61 -11.93
N VAL A 153 -9.41 5.51 -12.21
CA VAL A 153 -8.84 6.13 -13.41
C VAL A 153 -9.32 5.44 -14.69
N VAL A 154 -9.49 4.12 -14.68
CA VAL A 154 -10.04 3.38 -15.82
C VAL A 154 -11.51 3.74 -16.05
N LEU A 155 -12.33 3.78 -14.99
CA LEU A 155 -13.72 4.21 -15.10
C LEU A 155 -13.82 5.65 -15.64
N ALA A 156 -12.97 6.56 -15.18
CA ALA A 156 -12.93 7.93 -15.69
C ALA A 156 -12.63 7.97 -17.21
N GLY A 157 -11.69 7.13 -17.67
CA GLY A 157 -11.40 6.96 -19.09
C GLY A 157 -12.59 6.41 -19.89
N LEU A 158 -13.29 5.41 -19.34
CA LEU A 158 -14.51 4.86 -19.94
C LEU A 158 -15.61 5.93 -20.06
N ILE A 159 -15.92 6.64 -18.97
CA ILE A 159 -16.92 7.73 -18.96
C ILE A 159 -16.57 8.81 -19.99
N ALA A 160 -15.28 9.18 -20.10
CA ALA A 160 -14.84 10.15 -21.09
C ALA A 160 -15.07 9.64 -22.52
N SER A 161 -14.78 8.36 -22.79
CA SER A 161 -15.00 7.73 -24.10
C SER A 161 -16.48 7.65 -24.47
N LEU A 162 -17.35 7.29 -23.51
CA LEU A 162 -18.80 7.18 -23.71
C LEU A 162 -19.42 8.50 -24.17
N LYS A 163 -18.96 9.63 -23.63
CA LYS A 163 -19.40 10.97 -24.05
C LYS A 163 -19.09 11.25 -25.52
N VAL A 164 -17.97 10.73 -26.04
CA VAL A 164 -17.58 10.90 -27.44
C VAL A 164 -18.45 10.05 -28.36
N HIS A 165 -18.83 8.86 -27.92
CA HIS A 165 -19.57 7.89 -28.74
C HIS A 165 -21.09 8.00 -28.60
N GLY A 166 -21.60 8.75 -27.62
CA GLY A 166 -23.04 8.94 -27.41
C GLY A 166 -23.77 7.69 -26.93
N CYS A 167 -23.06 6.78 -26.25
CA CYS A 167 -23.56 5.52 -25.72
C CYS A 167 -23.34 5.42 -24.20
N THR A 168 -23.84 4.35 -23.59
CA THR A 168 -23.77 4.07 -22.16
C THR A 168 -22.86 2.88 -21.86
N LEU A 169 -22.46 2.70 -20.59
CA LEU A 169 -21.70 1.51 -20.17
C LEU A 169 -22.42 0.21 -20.54
N ALA A 170 -23.75 0.18 -20.39
CA ALA A 170 -24.58 -1.01 -20.63
C ALA A 170 -24.60 -1.45 -22.10
N ASP A 171 -24.18 -0.59 -23.04
CA ASP A 171 -24.13 -0.91 -24.47
C ASP A 171 -22.87 -1.72 -24.85
N HIS A 172 -21.96 -1.96 -23.90
CA HIS A 172 -20.67 -2.59 -24.16
C HIS A 172 -20.54 -3.97 -23.53
N THR A 173 -19.73 -4.80 -24.19
CA THR A 173 -19.21 -6.06 -23.64
C THR A 173 -17.74 -5.87 -23.31
N PHE A 174 -17.37 -6.10 -22.05
CA PHE A 174 -16.00 -5.92 -21.58
C PHE A 174 -15.24 -7.24 -21.55
N LEU A 175 -13.99 -7.21 -22.00
CA LEU A 175 -13.04 -8.32 -21.93
C LEU A 175 -11.79 -7.87 -21.18
N PHE A 176 -11.40 -8.61 -20.15
CA PHE A 176 -10.22 -8.35 -19.33
C PHE A 176 -9.15 -9.39 -19.59
N LEU A 177 -7.92 -8.95 -19.88
CA LEU A 177 -6.74 -9.81 -19.94
C LEU A 177 -5.95 -9.65 -18.63
N GLY A 178 -6.31 -10.44 -17.63
CA GLY A 178 -5.70 -10.43 -16.29
C GLY A 178 -6.75 -10.28 -15.18
N ALA A 179 -6.65 -11.09 -14.13
CA ALA A 179 -7.61 -11.15 -13.01
C ALA A 179 -6.94 -10.88 -11.65
N GLY A 180 -6.00 -9.94 -11.63
CA GLY A 180 -5.37 -9.42 -10.40
C GLY A 180 -6.13 -8.20 -9.85
N GLU A 181 -5.50 -7.50 -8.89
CA GLU A 181 -6.07 -6.35 -8.16
C GLU A 181 -6.82 -5.34 -9.05
N ALA A 182 -6.16 -4.87 -10.12
CA ALA A 182 -6.75 -3.91 -11.05
C ALA A 182 -7.92 -4.50 -11.84
N GLY A 183 -7.75 -5.70 -12.42
CA GLY A 183 -8.74 -6.29 -13.31
C GLY A 183 -10.06 -6.61 -12.61
N THR A 184 -9.98 -7.18 -11.40
CA THR A 184 -11.18 -7.49 -10.60
C THR A 184 -11.82 -6.23 -10.03
N GLY A 185 -11.02 -5.26 -9.58
CA GLY A 185 -11.54 -3.97 -9.10
C GLY A 185 -12.33 -3.21 -10.17
N ILE A 186 -11.81 -3.17 -11.40
CA ILE A 186 -12.50 -2.52 -12.52
C ILE A 186 -13.79 -3.28 -12.86
N ALA A 187 -13.72 -4.61 -12.97
CA ALA A 187 -14.86 -5.44 -13.32
C ALA A 187 -16.04 -5.25 -12.35
N GLU A 188 -15.76 -5.24 -11.04
CA GLU A 188 -16.77 -5.04 -9.98
C GLU A 188 -17.44 -3.65 -10.07
N LEU A 189 -16.68 -2.61 -10.44
CA LEU A 189 -17.23 -1.25 -10.49
C LEU A 189 -18.07 -0.99 -11.75
N ILE A 190 -17.80 -1.69 -12.84
CA ILE A 190 -18.52 -1.50 -14.12
C ILE A 190 -19.70 -2.47 -14.32
N SER A 191 -19.76 -3.56 -13.53
CA SER A 191 -20.87 -4.53 -13.53
C SER A 191 -22.08 -4.05 -12.75
#